data_AF-A0A9D8TX78-F1
#
_entry.id   AF-A0A9D8TX78-F1
#
_cell.length_a   1.000
_cell.length_b   1.000
_cell.length_c   1.000
_cell.angle_alpha   90.00
_cell.angle_beta   90.00
_cell.angle_gamma   90.00
#
_symmetry.space_group_name_H-M   'P 1'
#
loop_
_entity.id
_entity.type
_entity.pdbx_description
1 polymer ?
#
loop_
_entity_poly.entity_id
_entity_poly.type
_entity_poly.pdbx_seq_one_letter_code
_entity_poly.pdbx_strand_id
1 'polypeptide(L)'
;MDEWKKAGKASSEDDDALWERFKAASDRFYNSRDRQGEEMEEDEKKNLEAKRELLEKAEKLVPIKSTDDIKEVKRKPEAIEKEWDSIGKVPRAEVRRCEERLKKVEDQVEASERMEWKRTDPRPAERKQLLINQLTAKIKMLDEDISKAQGDEKNKLEEEKKEKEVWLKTLQDMKD
;
A
#
# COMPACT_ATOMS: atom_id res chain seq x y z
N MET A 1 13.30 -62.12 -19.98
CA MET A 1 13.56 -61.50 -18.66
C MET A 1 14.86 -61.99 -18.00
N ASP A 2 15.37 -63.20 -18.27
CA ASP A 2 16.65 -63.69 -17.68
C ASP A 2 17.88 -63.54 -18.59
N GLU A 3 17.77 -62.90 -19.77
CA GLU A 3 18.88 -62.79 -20.73
C GLU A 3 20.05 -61.96 -20.20
N TRP A 4 19.79 -60.93 -19.40
CA TRP A 4 20.84 -60.13 -18.76
C TRP A 4 21.65 -60.91 -17.71
N LYS A 5 21.07 -61.95 -17.11
CA LYS A 5 21.78 -62.84 -16.16
C LYS A 5 22.70 -63.84 -16.86
N LYS A 6 22.51 -64.06 -18.17
CA LYS A 6 23.35 -64.93 -19.01
C LYS A 6 24.51 -64.18 -19.67
N ALA A 7 24.49 -62.86 -19.66
CA ALA A 7 25.63 -62.06 -20.06
C ALA A 7 26.77 -62.29 -19.03
N GLY A 8 27.91 -62.78 -19.50
CA GLY A 8 29.11 -62.96 -18.66
C GLY A 8 29.64 -61.62 -18.13
N LYS A 9 30.63 -61.67 -17.23
CA LYS A 9 31.29 -60.46 -16.75
C LYS A 9 31.97 -59.76 -17.94
N ALA A 10 31.72 -58.46 -18.10
CA ALA A 10 32.39 -57.66 -19.12
C ALA A 10 33.91 -57.65 -18.86
N SER A 11 34.70 -57.40 -19.92
CA SER A 11 36.14 -57.22 -19.75
C SER A 11 36.39 -55.95 -18.93
N SER A 12 37.52 -55.89 -18.21
CA SER A 12 37.88 -54.67 -17.47
C SER A 12 37.94 -53.45 -18.39
N GLU A 13 38.36 -53.64 -19.64
CA GLU A 13 38.46 -52.58 -20.64
C GLU A 13 37.08 -52.05 -21.07
N ASP A 14 36.09 -52.93 -21.21
CA ASP A 14 34.71 -52.53 -21.53
C ASP A 14 34.04 -51.80 -20.35
N ASP A 15 34.29 -52.27 -19.12
CA ASP A 15 33.82 -51.63 -17.89
C ASP A 15 34.42 -50.22 -17.76
N ASP A 16 35.73 -50.08 -17.97
CA ASP A 16 36.42 -48.79 -17.94
C ASP A 16 35.90 -47.85 -19.05
N ALA A 17 35.69 -48.36 -20.27
CA ALA A 17 35.14 -47.57 -21.37
C ALA A 17 33.69 -47.11 -21.11
N LEU A 18 32.86 -47.96 -20.51
CA LEU A 18 31.50 -47.59 -20.08
C LEU A 18 31.52 -46.57 -18.96
N TRP A 19 32.41 -46.74 -17.98
CA TRP A 19 32.59 -45.81 -16.87
C TRP A 19 33.04 -44.43 -17.35
N GLU A 20 34.04 -44.35 -18.23
CA GLU A 20 34.52 -43.07 -18.77
C GLU A 20 33.43 -42.36 -19.59
N ARG A 21 32.61 -43.10 -20.35
CA ARG A 21 31.45 -42.52 -21.06
C ARG A 21 30.40 -41.99 -20.09
N PHE A 22 30.10 -42.75 -19.03
CA PHE A 22 29.16 -42.33 -18.01
C PHE A 22 29.66 -41.08 -17.26
N LYS A 23 30.93 -41.07 -16.88
CA LYS A 23 31.57 -39.95 -16.19
C LYS A 23 31.57 -38.71 -17.08
N ALA A 24 31.99 -38.83 -18.34
CA ALA A 24 31.97 -37.72 -19.28
C ALA A 24 30.55 -37.15 -19.50
N ALA A 25 29.52 -38.00 -19.53
CA ALA A 25 28.14 -37.54 -19.61
C ALA A 25 27.67 -36.85 -18.31
N SER A 26 28.04 -37.42 -17.16
CA SER A 26 27.72 -36.86 -15.84
C SER A 26 28.39 -35.51 -15.63
N ASP A 27 29.68 -35.39 -15.94
CA ASP A 27 30.46 -34.15 -15.84
C ASP A 27 29.83 -33.05 -16.71
N ARG A 28 29.43 -33.37 -17.96
CA ARG A 28 28.73 -32.40 -18.83
C ARG A 28 27.41 -31.92 -18.22
N PHE A 29 26.62 -32.81 -17.63
CA PHE A 29 25.35 -32.47 -17.01
C PHE A 29 25.56 -31.56 -15.78
N TYR A 30 26.43 -31.96 -14.85
CA TYR A 30 26.68 -31.19 -13.63
C TYR A 30 27.33 -29.85 -13.93
N ASN A 31 28.31 -29.78 -14.84
CA ASN A 31 28.90 -28.51 -15.27
C ASN A 31 27.86 -27.57 -15.88
N SER A 32 26.94 -28.09 -16.70
CA SER A 32 25.85 -27.27 -17.26
C SER A 32 24.89 -26.77 -16.18
N ARG A 33 24.57 -27.61 -15.19
CA ARG A 33 23.67 -27.24 -14.09
C ARG A 33 24.31 -26.19 -13.19
N ASP A 34 25.58 -26.39 -12.85
CA ASP A 34 26.31 -25.49 -11.96
C ASP A 34 26.46 -24.12 -12.63
N ARG A 35 26.79 -24.07 -13.94
CA ARG A 35 26.78 -22.84 -14.72
C ARG A 35 25.42 -22.13 -14.75
N GLN A 36 24.33 -22.87 -14.92
CA GLN A 36 22.98 -22.27 -14.84
C GLN A 36 22.69 -21.69 -13.45
N GLY A 37 23.17 -22.35 -12.39
CA GLY A 37 23.11 -21.84 -11.02
C GLY A 37 23.90 -20.54 -10.86
N GLU A 38 25.13 -20.50 -11.36
CA GLU A 38 25.98 -19.30 -11.34
C GLU A 38 25.36 -18.13 -12.11
N GLU A 39 24.82 -18.38 -13.31
CA GLU A 39 24.13 -17.36 -14.11
C GLU A 39 22.89 -16.81 -13.37
N MET A 40 22.09 -17.69 -12.75
CA MET A 40 20.94 -17.28 -11.95
C MET A 40 21.35 -16.47 -10.71
N GLU A 41 22.41 -16.87 -10.01
CA GLU A 41 22.93 -16.11 -8.87
C GLU A 41 23.45 -14.74 -9.27
N GLU A 42 24.09 -14.61 -10.44
CA GLU A 42 24.56 -13.34 -10.96
C GLU A 42 23.38 -12.41 -11.30
N ASP A 43 22.35 -12.94 -11.95
CA ASP A 43 21.13 -12.20 -12.27
C ASP A 43 20.38 -11.74 -11.01
N GLU A 44 20.25 -12.62 -10.00
CA GLU A 44 19.67 -12.24 -8.71
C GLU A 44 20.47 -11.12 -8.02
N LYS A 45 21.81 -11.12 -8.11
CA LYS A 45 22.65 -10.03 -7.57
C LYS A 45 22.41 -8.70 -8.30
N LYS A 46 22.31 -8.71 -9.64
CA LYS A 46 21.98 -7.51 -10.42
C LYS A 46 20.59 -6.97 -10.06
N ASN A 47 19.62 -7.87 -9.92
CA ASN A 47 18.27 -7.51 -9.49
C ASN A 47 18.26 -6.92 -8.08
N LEU A 48 19.07 -7.46 -7.16
CA LEU A 48 19.21 -6.92 -5.82
C LEU A 48 19.75 -5.49 -5.82
N GLU A 49 20.75 -5.19 -6.65
CA GLU A 49 21.28 -3.83 -6.81
C GLU A 49 20.19 -2.88 -7.34
N ALA A 50 19.48 -3.26 -8.39
CA ALA A 50 18.36 -2.48 -8.93
C ALA A 50 17.26 -2.24 -7.90
N LYS A 51 16.87 -3.27 -7.13
CA LYS A 51 15.87 -3.12 -6.05
C LYS A 51 16.38 -2.20 -4.93
N ARG A 52 17.67 -2.22 -4.61
CA ARG A 52 18.26 -1.31 -3.61
C ARG A 52 18.23 0.13 -4.09
N GLU A 53 18.55 0.40 -5.34
CA GLU A 53 18.44 1.75 -5.92
C GLU A 53 16.99 2.26 -5.92
N LEU A 54 16.04 1.39 -6.28
CA LEU A 54 14.62 1.70 -6.23
C LEU A 54 14.17 2.02 -4.79
N LEU A 55 14.60 1.23 -3.81
CA LEU A 55 14.32 1.49 -2.40
C LEU A 55 14.92 2.82 -1.93
N GLU A 56 16.13 3.17 -2.33
CA GLU A 56 16.71 4.47 -1.98
C GLU A 56 15.95 5.63 -2.60
N LYS A 57 15.47 5.49 -3.84
CA LYS A 57 14.59 6.49 -4.47
C LYS A 57 13.28 6.60 -3.70
N ALA A 58 12.68 5.48 -3.33
CA ALA A 58 11.42 5.41 -2.59
C ALA A 58 11.55 6.00 -1.18
N GLU A 59 12.61 5.66 -0.46
CA GLU A 59 12.91 6.17 0.88
C GLU A 59 13.12 7.70 0.86
N LYS A 60 13.72 8.26 -0.20
CA LYS A 60 13.87 9.73 -0.34
C LYS A 60 12.56 10.47 -0.53
N LEU A 61 11.49 9.80 -0.96
CA LEU A 61 10.16 10.41 -1.08
C LEU A 61 9.52 10.66 0.31
N VAL A 62 10.12 10.11 1.38
CA VAL A 62 9.64 10.21 2.75
C VAL A 62 10.74 10.84 3.62
N PRO A 63 10.45 11.80 4.52
CA PRO A 63 9.15 12.25 5.01
C PRO A 63 8.47 13.27 4.09
N ILE A 64 7.17 13.07 3.87
CA ILE A 64 6.32 13.96 3.08
C ILE A 64 6.11 15.26 3.87
N LYS A 65 6.53 16.40 3.31
CA LYS A 65 6.57 17.70 4.01
C LYS A 65 5.36 18.59 3.71
N SER A 66 4.70 18.39 2.57
CA SER A 66 3.57 19.19 2.13
C SER A 66 2.37 18.35 1.69
N THR A 67 1.21 18.99 1.61
CA THR A 67 -0.04 18.38 1.12
C THR A 67 -0.07 18.19 -0.38
N ASP A 68 0.60 19.05 -1.14
CA ASP A 68 0.78 18.86 -2.57
C ASP A 68 1.68 17.66 -2.87
N ASP A 69 2.66 17.40 -2.00
CA ASP A 69 3.54 16.23 -2.10
C ASP A 69 2.75 14.93 -1.94
N ILE A 70 1.67 14.90 -1.16
CA ILE A 70 0.86 13.69 -0.94
C ILE A 70 0.18 13.25 -2.23
N LYS A 71 -0.29 14.17 -3.08
CA LYS A 71 -0.91 13.79 -4.36
C LYS A 71 0.10 13.24 -5.36
N GLU A 72 1.32 13.77 -5.37
CA GLU A 72 2.39 13.20 -6.19
C GLU A 72 2.87 11.85 -5.64
N VAL A 73 3.02 11.74 -4.33
CA VAL A 73 3.39 10.52 -3.63
C VAL A 73 2.25 9.49 -3.67
N LYS A 74 1.02 9.84 -4.06
CA LYS A 74 -0.04 8.86 -4.39
C LYS A 74 0.14 8.15 -5.73
N ARG A 75 0.78 8.81 -6.69
CA ARG A 75 0.98 8.25 -8.05
C ARG A 75 2.28 7.45 -8.18
N LYS A 76 3.23 7.69 -7.28
CA LYS A 76 4.56 7.06 -7.28
C LYS A 76 4.58 5.61 -6.73
N PRO A 77 3.74 5.17 -5.77
CA PRO A 77 3.70 3.82 -5.24
C PRO A 77 3.36 2.80 -6.32
N GLU A 78 2.33 3.06 -7.13
CA GLU A 78 1.96 2.20 -8.26
C GLU A 78 3.12 2.04 -9.27
N ALA A 79 3.88 3.12 -9.50
CA ALA A 79 5.06 3.08 -10.35
C ALA A 79 6.22 2.31 -9.72
N ILE A 80 6.45 2.49 -8.42
CA ILE A 80 7.49 1.79 -7.65
C ILE A 80 7.19 0.30 -7.57
N GLU A 81 5.93 -0.09 -7.31
CA GLU A 81 5.49 -1.49 -7.27
C GLU A 81 5.66 -2.15 -8.65
N LYS A 82 5.27 -1.46 -9.71
CA LYS A 82 5.46 -1.95 -11.08
C LYS A 82 6.95 -2.10 -11.43
N GLU A 83 7.79 -1.14 -11.06
CA GLU A 83 9.24 -1.21 -11.27
C GLU A 83 9.85 -2.36 -10.44
N TRP A 84 9.41 -2.51 -9.19
CA TRP A 84 9.82 -3.59 -8.28
C TRP A 84 9.53 -4.99 -8.83
N ASP A 85 8.33 -5.18 -9.38
CA ASP A 85 7.91 -6.44 -9.98
C ASP A 85 8.67 -6.72 -11.28
N SER A 86 8.99 -5.68 -12.05
CA SER A 86 9.74 -5.81 -13.31
C SER A 86 11.19 -6.23 -13.13
N ILE A 87 11.82 -5.89 -11.99
CA ILE A 87 13.21 -6.26 -11.68
C ILE A 87 13.34 -7.77 -11.41
N GLY A 88 12.28 -8.43 -10.94
CA GLY A 88 12.28 -9.88 -10.71
C GLY A 88 12.85 -10.31 -9.36
N LYS A 89 13.47 -11.50 -9.31
CA LYS A 89 13.88 -12.16 -8.07
C LYS A 89 15.22 -11.66 -7.55
N VAL A 90 15.37 -11.67 -6.23
CA VAL A 90 16.61 -11.33 -5.52
C VAL A 90 17.06 -12.54 -4.68
N PRO A 91 18.32 -12.58 -4.22
CA PRO A 91 18.82 -13.68 -3.42
C PRO A 91 17.93 -13.90 -2.21
N ARG A 92 17.62 -15.16 -1.91
CA ARG A 92 16.65 -15.55 -0.87
C ARG A 92 16.89 -14.89 0.48
N ALA A 93 18.15 -14.67 0.84
CA ALA A 93 18.55 -14.03 2.09
C ALA A 93 18.15 -12.54 2.16
N GLU A 94 18.07 -11.85 1.03
CA GLU A 94 17.79 -10.42 0.95
C GLU A 94 16.31 -10.11 0.68
N VAL A 95 15.51 -11.11 0.25
CA VAL A 95 14.06 -10.95 -0.03
C VAL A 95 13.36 -10.22 1.11
N ARG A 96 13.43 -10.79 2.32
CA ARG A 96 12.77 -10.23 3.50
C ARG A 96 13.24 -8.80 3.79
N ARG A 97 14.54 -8.53 3.67
CA ARG A 97 15.11 -7.21 3.95
C ARG A 97 14.62 -6.16 2.96
N CYS A 98 14.53 -6.53 1.69
CA CYS A 98 14.05 -5.66 0.63
C CYS A 98 12.54 -5.37 0.82
N GLU A 99 11.74 -6.40 1.08
CA GLU A 99 10.30 -6.27 1.35
C GLU A 99 10.01 -5.43 2.59
N GLU A 100 10.74 -5.64 3.70
CA GLU A 100 10.58 -4.85 4.92
C GLU A 100 10.89 -3.36 4.69
N ARG A 101 11.85 -3.03 3.82
CA ARG A 101 12.16 -1.63 3.48
C ARG A 101 11.06 -1.01 2.63
N LEU A 102 10.57 -1.72 1.61
CA LEU A 102 9.47 -1.24 0.77
C LEU A 102 8.21 -0.99 1.62
N LYS A 103 7.86 -1.97 2.46
CA LYS A 103 6.71 -1.85 3.37
C LYS A 103 6.80 -0.65 4.31
N LYS A 104 7.99 -0.34 4.84
CA LYS A 104 8.17 0.85 5.68
C LYS A 104 7.87 2.15 4.93
N VAL A 105 8.25 2.23 3.66
CA VAL A 105 7.94 3.40 2.83
C VAL A 105 6.43 3.49 2.62
N GLU A 106 5.77 2.39 2.26
CA GLU A 106 4.31 2.31 2.10
C GLU A 106 3.56 2.69 3.38
N ASP A 107 3.94 2.12 4.52
CA ASP A 107 3.34 2.40 5.82
C ASP A 107 3.47 3.90 6.18
N GLN A 108 4.60 4.53 5.85
CA GLN A 108 4.80 5.97 6.09
C GLN A 108 3.94 6.83 5.16
N VAL A 109 3.80 6.44 3.89
CA VAL A 109 2.91 7.11 2.94
C VAL A 109 1.47 7.02 3.44
N GLU A 110 1.01 5.83 3.81
CA GLU A 110 -0.35 5.62 4.35
C GLU A 110 -0.58 6.42 5.64
N ALA A 111 0.41 6.48 6.53
CA ALA A 111 0.33 7.26 7.76
C ALA A 111 0.18 8.76 7.47
N SER A 112 0.98 9.31 6.54
CA SER A 112 0.87 10.70 6.11
C SER A 112 -0.49 11.00 5.46
N GLU A 113 -1.01 10.08 4.63
CA GLU A 113 -2.34 10.21 4.03
C GLU A 113 -3.46 10.20 5.06
N ARG A 114 -3.37 9.30 6.04
CA ARG A 114 -4.33 9.19 7.14
C ARG A 114 -4.34 10.46 7.97
N MET A 115 -3.19 11.08 8.19
CA MET A 115 -3.10 12.36 8.89
C MET A 115 -3.77 13.48 8.10
N GLU A 116 -3.55 13.57 6.79
CA GLU A 116 -4.25 14.55 5.96
C GLU A 116 -5.74 14.30 5.90
N TRP A 117 -6.17 13.06 5.73
CA TRP A 117 -7.60 12.76 5.73
C TRP A 117 -8.28 13.12 7.04
N LYS A 118 -7.59 12.97 8.19
CA LYS A 118 -8.08 13.47 9.48
C LYS A 118 -8.12 15.00 9.52
N ARG A 119 -7.13 15.68 8.94
CA ARG A 119 -7.07 17.15 8.89
C ARG A 119 -8.16 17.74 8.00
N THR A 120 -8.46 17.06 6.90
CA THR A 120 -9.47 17.47 5.91
C THR A 120 -10.77 16.69 6.07
N ASP A 121 -11.00 16.03 7.21
CA ASP A 121 -12.16 15.17 7.43
C ASP A 121 -13.44 16.01 7.27
N PRO A 122 -14.27 15.78 6.24
CA PRO A 122 -15.44 16.60 6.01
C PRO A 122 -16.56 16.26 6.99
N ARG A 123 -16.51 15.12 7.69
CA ARG A 123 -17.64 14.61 8.48
C ARG A 123 -18.03 15.50 9.67
N PRO A 124 -17.11 16.08 10.45
CA PRO A 124 -17.47 17.04 11.49
C PRO A 124 -18.11 18.31 10.92
N ALA A 125 -17.55 18.84 9.82
CA ALA A 125 -18.09 20.00 9.12
C ALA A 125 -19.47 19.73 8.51
N GLU A 126 -19.67 18.56 7.90
CA GLU A 126 -20.96 18.11 7.35
C GLU A 126 -22.02 17.93 8.43
N ARG A 127 -21.67 17.34 9.59
CA ARG A 127 -22.59 17.18 10.73
C ARG A 127 -23.00 18.53 11.32
N LYS A 128 -22.03 19.44 11.49
CA LYS A 128 -22.27 20.81 11.92
C LYS A 128 -23.19 21.53 10.95
N GLN A 129 -22.93 21.43 9.65
CA GLN A 129 -23.75 22.04 8.61
C GLN A 129 -25.17 21.47 8.57
N LEU A 130 -25.34 20.15 8.77
CA LEU A 130 -26.65 19.53 8.88
C LEU A 130 -27.45 20.11 10.06
N LEU A 131 -26.81 20.27 11.22
CA LEU A 131 -27.45 20.82 12.41
C LEU A 131 -27.82 22.30 12.22
N ILE A 132 -26.93 23.09 11.59
CA ILE A 132 -27.22 24.47 11.17
C ILE A 132 -28.47 24.50 10.30
N ASN A 133 -28.55 23.65 9.27
CA ASN A 133 -29.71 23.60 8.37
C ASN A 133 -31.00 23.22 9.12
N GLN A 134 -30.94 22.28 10.07
CA GLN A 134 -32.09 21.91 10.91
C GLN A 134 -32.56 23.06 11.80
N LEU A 135 -31.64 23.82 12.40
CA LEU A 135 -31.98 24.97 13.23
C LEU A 135 -32.56 26.12 12.40
N THR A 136 -31.97 26.42 11.24
CA THR A 136 -32.50 27.42 10.31
C THR A 136 -33.92 27.08 9.85
N ALA A 137 -34.18 25.81 9.51
CA ALA A 137 -35.52 25.36 9.15
C ALA A 137 -36.52 25.52 10.30
N LYS A 138 -36.14 25.16 11.55
CA LYS A 138 -36.99 25.34 12.73
C LYS A 138 -37.27 26.81 13.05
N ILE A 139 -36.28 27.69 12.95
CA ILE A 139 -36.46 29.14 13.15
C ILE A 139 -37.44 29.68 12.11
N LYS A 140 -37.35 29.24 10.85
CA LYS A 140 -38.31 29.62 9.81
C LYS A 140 -39.74 29.16 10.13
N MET A 141 -39.92 27.96 10.65
CA MET A 141 -41.23 27.48 11.12
C MET A 141 -41.76 28.33 12.28
N LEU A 142 -40.91 28.64 13.26
CA LEU A 142 -41.27 29.52 14.38
C LEU A 142 -41.64 30.93 13.90
N ASP A 143 -40.96 31.47 12.89
CA ASP A 143 -41.34 32.76 12.29
C ASP A 143 -42.74 32.73 11.65
N GLU A 144 -43.07 31.65 10.95
CA GLU A 144 -44.41 31.45 10.38
C GLU A 144 -45.47 31.33 11.48
N ASP A 145 -45.17 30.67 12.60
CA ASP A 145 -46.10 30.49 13.71
C ASP A 145 -46.26 31.78 14.54
N ILE A 146 -45.17 32.51 14.82
CA ILE A 146 -45.17 33.83 15.48
C ILE A 146 -46.02 34.83 14.70
N SER A 147 -46.00 34.77 13.35
CA SER A 147 -46.80 35.65 12.51
C SER A 147 -48.32 35.45 12.67
N LYS A 148 -48.74 34.25 13.12
CA LYS A 148 -50.14 33.86 13.30
C LYS A 148 -50.59 33.92 14.77
N ALA A 149 -49.66 33.92 15.72
CA ALA A 149 -49.94 33.94 17.15
C ALA A 149 -50.18 35.35 17.72
N GLN A 150 -50.93 35.44 18.84
CA GLN A 150 -51.12 36.68 19.61
C GLN A 150 -51.05 36.45 21.13
N GLY A 151 -50.79 37.51 21.89
CA GLY A 151 -50.74 37.45 23.37
C GLY A 151 -49.57 36.62 23.90
N ASP A 152 -49.82 35.86 24.98
CA ASP A 152 -48.78 35.07 25.67
C ASP A 152 -48.20 33.94 24.81
N GLU A 153 -48.97 33.39 23.85
CA GLU A 153 -48.50 32.35 22.94
C GLU A 153 -47.40 32.89 22.01
N LYS A 154 -47.56 34.11 21.51
CA LYS A 154 -46.55 34.79 20.70
C LYS A 154 -45.25 35.03 21.48
N ASN A 155 -45.35 35.48 22.73
CA ASN A 155 -44.19 35.72 23.57
C ASN A 155 -43.36 34.45 23.82
N LYS A 156 -44.04 33.30 24.06
CA LYS A 156 -43.36 32.01 24.23
C LYS A 156 -42.64 31.55 22.97
N LEU A 157 -43.27 31.66 21.80
CA LEU A 157 -42.65 31.31 20.53
C LEU A 157 -41.44 32.21 20.22
N GLU A 158 -41.51 33.50 20.56
CA GLU A 158 -40.38 34.43 20.44
C GLU A 158 -39.22 34.07 21.37
N GLU A 159 -39.48 33.60 22.59
CA GLU A 159 -38.45 33.09 23.50
C GLU A 159 -37.78 31.82 22.95
N GLU A 160 -38.58 30.85 22.49
CA GLU A 160 -38.06 29.63 21.86
C GLU A 160 -37.23 29.93 20.62
N LYS A 161 -37.67 30.88 19.79
CA LYS A 161 -36.92 31.34 18.62
C LYS A 161 -35.56 31.92 19.04
N LYS A 162 -35.53 32.82 20.03
CA LYS A 162 -34.28 33.42 20.54
C LYS A 162 -33.29 32.35 21.02
N GLU A 163 -33.77 31.32 21.72
CA GLU A 163 -32.91 30.21 22.14
C GLU A 163 -32.29 29.47 20.96
N LYS A 164 -33.07 29.20 19.90
CA LYS A 164 -32.56 28.52 18.70
C LYS A 164 -31.62 29.41 17.89
N GLU A 165 -31.84 30.72 17.84
CA GLU A 165 -30.93 31.68 17.23
C GLU A 165 -29.58 31.76 17.95
N VAL A 166 -29.58 31.73 19.29
CA VAL A 166 -28.35 31.67 20.09
C VAL A 166 -27.58 30.38 19.81
N TRP A 167 -28.27 29.24 19.73
CA TRP A 167 -27.64 27.96 19.35
C TRP A 167 -27.09 27.95 17.91
N LEU A 168 -27.83 28.51 16.96
CA LEU A 168 -27.40 28.65 15.58
C LEU A 168 -26.13 29.49 15.47
N LYS A 169 -26.10 30.64 16.14
CA LYS A 169 -24.93 31.53 16.18
C LYS A 169 -23.74 30.84 16.83
N THR A 170 -23.96 30.16 17.96
CA THR A 170 -22.90 29.39 18.65
C THR A 170 -22.30 28.32 17.74
N LEU A 171 -23.12 27.62 16.96
CA LEU A 171 -22.64 26.61 16.00
C LEU A 171 -21.93 27.22 14.79
N GLN A 172 -22.35 28.40 14.32
CA GLN A 172 -21.66 29.12 13.25
C GLN A 172 -20.29 29.66 13.70
N ASP A 173 -20.19 30.09 14.96
CA ASP A 173 -18.97 30.66 15.55
C ASP A 173 -17.96 29.58 16.01
N MET A 174 -18.35 28.31 16.12
CA MET A 174 -17.40 27.21 16.35
C MET A 174 -16.43 27.12 15.17
N LYS A 175 -15.12 27.24 15.42
CA LYS A 175 -14.10 26.93 14.39
C LYS A 175 -14.04 25.42 14.14
N ASP A 176 -13.74 25.05 12.90
CA ASP A 176 -13.46 23.68 12.49
C ASP A 176 -12.12 23.17 13.06
#